data_AF-A0A0B7A1J7-F1
#
_entry.id   AF-A0A0B7A1J7-F1
#
_cell.length_a   1.000
_cell.length_b   1.000
_cell.length_c   1.000
_cell.angle_alpha   90.00
_cell.angle_beta   90.00
_cell.angle_gamma   90.00
#
_symmetry.space_group_name_H-M   'P 1'
#
loop_
_entity.id
_entity.type
_entity.pdbx_description
1 polymer ?
#
loop_
_entity_poly.entity_id
_entity_poly.type
_entity_poly.pdbx_seq_one_letter_code
_entity_poly.pdbx_strand_id
1 'polypeptide(L)'
;MICMKSLSFVVQNYLRLTRSQSYIKIMEGVLNPRQAGRYITENCNDVFIEDKGVKSLAKLLYDKVKTGSLDVTMWRQHELNPQTMDENAVNWVFVSAVLNFSFWSANETEKYMVKYKGKEHTGYWALCAAMNRALDEGFQLTDPTFYATVELDTLKKIFRSDSQFDIPLLDEREQVLHEAGKVLLEVCNYLISICDSIVLPNL
;
A
#
# COMPACT_ATOMS: atom_id res chain seq x y z
N MET A 1 -0.38 1.83 17.65
CA MET A 1 0.50 2.40 16.61
C MET A 1 0.96 1.28 15.68
N ILE A 2 0.10 0.84 14.77
CA ILE A 2 0.33 -0.31 13.87
C ILE A 2 0.00 0.16 12.46
N CYS A 3 0.90 0.90 11.80
CA CYS A 3 0.71 1.23 10.39
C CYS A 3 1.97 1.56 9.58
N MET A 4 3.17 1.28 10.09
CA MET A 4 4.43 1.46 9.33
C MET A 4 5.00 0.16 8.74
N LYS A 5 4.35 -1.00 8.96
CA LYS A 5 4.89 -2.30 8.50
C LYS A 5 4.35 -2.78 7.14
N SER A 6 3.39 -2.10 6.51
CA SER A 6 2.90 -2.51 5.18
C SER A 6 3.89 -2.18 4.06
N LEU A 7 4.56 -1.01 4.11
CA LEU A 7 5.62 -0.64 3.16
C LEU A 7 6.77 -1.65 3.15
N SER A 8 7.12 -2.18 4.34
CA SER A 8 8.18 -3.17 4.49
C SER A 8 7.96 -4.41 3.62
N PHE A 9 6.73 -4.89 3.41
CA PHE A 9 6.50 -6.12 2.65
C PHE A 9 6.61 -5.94 1.14
N VAL A 10 6.17 -4.80 0.61
CA VAL A 10 6.25 -4.50 -0.83
C VAL A 10 7.70 -4.21 -1.22
N VAL A 11 8.41 -3.41 -0.41
CA VAL A 11 9.85 -3.14 -0.56
C VAL A 11 10.68 -4.43 -0.40
N GLN A 12 10.35 -5.30 0.58
CA GLN A 12 11.07 -6.57 0.80
C GLN A 12 10.94 -7.58 -0.35
N ASN A 13 9.80 -7.62 -1.05
CA ASN A 13 9.63 -8.54 -2.17
C ASN A 13 10.26 -8.02 -3.46
N TYR A 14 10.30 -6.70 -3.68
CA TYR A 14 10.89 -6.10 -4.87
C TYR A 14 12.44 -6.06 -4.82
N LEU A 15 13.02 -5.71 -3.68
CA LEU A 15 14.48 -5.68 -3.47
C LEU A 15 15.11 -7.09 -3.39
N ARG A 16 14.29 -8.14 -3.30
CA ARG A 16 14.76 -9.53 -3.38
C ARG A 16 15.34 -9.89 -4.75
N LEU A 17 15.00 -9.13 -5.79
CA LEU A 17 15.50 -9.30 -7.16
C LEU A 17 16.90 -8.71 -7.37
N THR A 18 17.33 -7.77 -6.53
CA THR A 18 18.65 -7.14 -6.60
C THR A 18 19.53 -7.67 -5.46
N ARG A 19 20.26 -8.76 -5.71
CA ARG A 19 21.27 -9.33 -4.79
C ARG A 19 22.48 -8.39 -4.63
N SER A 20 22.30 -7.15 -4.16
CA SER A 20 23.41 -6.25 -3.85
C SER A 20 23.95 -6.52 -2.44
N GLN A 21 25.28 -6.49 -2.29
CA GLN A 21 25.96 -6.69 -1.01
C GLN A 21 25.56 -5.62 0.04
N SER A 22 25.16 -4.43 -0.43
CA SER A 22 24.67 -3.33 0.42
C SER A 22 23.30 -3.63 1.04
N TYR A 23 22.39 -4.32 0.33
CA TYR A 23 21.10 -4.71 0.88
C TYR A 23 21.20 -5.81 1.96
N ILE A 24 22.10 -6.79 1.77
CA ILE A 24 22.37 -7.81 2.79
C ILE A 24 22.76 -7.15 4.12
N LYS A 25 23.53 -6.06 4.05
CA LYS A 25 23.97 -5.27 5.21
C LYS A 25 22.84 -4.42 5.84
N ILE A 26 21.91 -3.90 5.03
CA ILE A 26 20.74 -3.13 5.51
C ILE A 26 19.70 -4.05 6.18
N MET A 27 19.54 -5.27 5.67
CA MET A 27 18.58 -6.25 6.21
C MET A 27 19.15 -7.09 7.36
N GLU A 28 20.44 -6.91 7.68
CA GLU A 28 21.09 -7.58 8.78
C GLU A 28 20.42 -7.16 10.10
N GLY A 29 19.79 -8.11 10.79
CA GLY A 29 19.04 -7.86 12.02
C GLY A 29 17.56 -7.48 11.84
N VAL A 30 17.05 -7.33 10.62
CA VAL A 30 15.62 -7.04 10.38
C VAL A 30 14.81 -8.35 10.37
N LEU A 31 13.89 -8.50 11.33
CA LEU A 31 12.99 -9.65 11.39
C LEU A 31 11.92 -9.57 10.28
N ASN A 32 11.78 -10.63 9.48
CA ASN A 32 10.65 -10.72 8.55
C ASN A 32 9.31 -10.83 9.31
N PRO A 33 8.14 -10.60 8.66
CA PRO A 33 6.85 -10.59 9.37
C PRO A 33 6.57 -11.83 10.22
N ARG A 34 6.96 -13.03 9.77
CA ARG A 34 6.81 -14.27 10.54
C ARG A 34 7.72 -14.27 11.77
N GLN A 35 8.99 -13.94 11.61
CA GLN A 35 9.97 -13.86 12.70
C GLN A 35 9.59 -12.78 13.71
N ALA A 36 9.15 -11.61 13.23
CA ALA A 36 8.69 -10.51 14.08
C ALA A 36 7.44 -10.90 14.86
N GLY A 37 6.46 -11.53 14.21
CA GLY A 37 5.25 -12.03 14.88
C GLY A 37 5.57 -13.07 15.95
N ARG A 38 6.50 -13.99 15.66
CA ARG A 38 7.00 -14.97 16.63
C ARG A 38 7.70 -14.28 17.81
N TYR A 39 8.63 -13.38 17.55
CA TYR A 39 9.35 -12.65 18.59
C TYR A 39 8.40 -11.88 19.51
N ILE A 40 7.40 -11.18 18.95
CA ILE A 40 6.38 -10.48 19.74
C ILE A 40 5.64 -11.48 20.63
N THR A 41 5.15 -12.58 20.07
CA THR A 41 4.38 -13.60 20.80
C THR A 41 5.18 -14.25 21.93
N GLU A 42 6.48 -14.49 21.72
CA GLU A 42 7.35 -15.13 22.70
C GLU A 42 7.79 -14.18 23.83
N ASN A 43 7.63 -12.85 23.66
CA ASN A 43 8.14 -11.85 24.60
C ASN A 43 7.07 -10.90 25.17
N CYS A 44 5.81 -10.99 24.73
CA CYS A 44 4.74 -10.12 25.21
C CYS A 44 4.11 -10.64 26.51
N ASN A 45 3.84 -9.73 27.45
CA ASN A 45 3.17 -10.05 28.72
C ASN A 45 1.66 -9.74 28.70
N ASP A 46 1.25 -8.73 27.93
CA ASP A 46 -0.12 -8.18 27.97
C ASP A 46 -1.04 -8.76 26.89
N VAL A 47 -0.50 -9.49 25.93
CA VAL A 47 -1.25 -10.11 24.82
C VAL A 47 -0.82 -11.56 24.65
N PHE A 48 -1.74 -12.40 24.18
CA PHE A 48 -1.48 -13.81 23.91
C PHE A 48 -2.24 -14.24 22.64
N ILE A 49 -1.78 -15.31 22.00
CA ILE A 49 -2.48 -15.92 20.88
C ILE A 49 -3.47 -16.95 21.41
N GLU A 50 -4.75 -16.80 21.06
CA GLU A 50 -5.79 -17.78 21.36
C GLU A 50 -5.81 -18.88 20.28
N ASP A 51 -5.12 -19.99 20.57
CA ASP A 51 -4.96 -21.12 19.63
C ASP A 51 -6.28 -21.70 19.12
N LYS A 52 -7.33 -21.75 19.95
CA LYS A 52 -8.64 -22.26 19.51
C LYS A 52 -9.27 -21.31 18.50
N GLY A 53 -9.12 -20.00 18.71
CA GLY A 53 -9.57 -18.96 17.80
C GLY A 53 -8.85 -19.06 16.45
N VAL A 54 -7.52 -19.22 16.48
CA VAL A 54 -6.71 -19.40 15.26
C VAL A 54 -7.17 -20.62 14.46
N LYS A 55 -7.32 -21.78 15.11
CA LYS A 55 -7.78 -23.01 14.45
C LYS A 55 -9.20 -22.87 13.87
N SER A 56 -10.09 -22.21 14.61
CA SER A 56 -11.48 -21.99 14.18
C SER A 56 -11.54 -21.09 12.95
N LEU A 57 -10.79 -19.98 12.96
CA LEU A 57 -10.68 -19.08 11.82
C LEU A 57 -10.03 -19.77 10.62
N ALA A 58 -8.95 -20.52 10.83
CA ALA A 58 -8.28 -21.27 9.76
C ALA A 58 -9.23 -22.26 9.09
N LYS A 59 -10.04 -23.00 9.87
CA LYS A 59 -11.07 -23.89 9.34
C LYS A 59 -12.12 -23.13 8.53
N LEU A 60 -12.63 -22.03 9.06
CA LEU A 60 -13.60 -21.19 8.36
C LEU A 60 -13.06 -20.67 7.02
N LEU A 61 -11.84 -20.15 6.99
CA LEU A 61 -11.20 -19.67 5.77
C LEU A 61 -10.97 -20.80 4.78
N TYR A 62 -10.49 -21.96 5.24
CA TYR A 62 -10.30 -23.14 4.40
C TYR A 62 -11.62 -23.57 3.75
N ASP A 63 -12.70 -23.67 4.53
CA ASP A 63 -14.03 -24.06 4.02
C ASP A 63 -14.56 -23.03 3.00
N LYS A 64 -14.33 -21.74 3.22
CA LYS A 64 -14.73 -20.68 2.28
C LYS A 64 -13.93 -20.73 0.97
N VAL A 65 -12.61 -20.90 1.05
CA VAL A 65 -11.74 -21.04 -0.13
C VAL A 65 -12.11 -22.30 -0.90
N LYS A 66 -12.29 -23.42 -0.21
CA LYS A 66 -12.65 -24.72 -0.81
C LYS A 66 -14.00 -24.68 -1.53
N THR A 67 -14.96 -23.93 -1.00
CA THR A 67 -16.30 -23.76 -1.61
C THR A 67 -16.32 -22.68 -2.70
N GLY A 68 -15.23 -21.96 -2.94
CA GLY A 68 -15.17 -20.84 -3.88
C GLY A 68 -15.89 -19.59 -3.40
N SER A 69 -16.35 -19.55 -2.15
CA SER A 69 -16.98 -18.36 -1.56
C SER A 69 -15.97 -17.32 -1.07
N LEU A 70 -14.68 -17.67 -1.05
CA LEU A 70 -13.55 -16.77 -0.85
C LEU A 70 -12.49 -17.06 -1.91
N ASP A 71 -12.32 -16.15 -2.86
CA ASP A 71 -11.24 -16.22 -3.85
C ASP A 71 -10.59 -14.85 -4.07
N VAL A 72 -9.44 -14.85 -4.76
CA VAL A 72 -8.68 -13.62 -5.04
C VAL A 72 -9.40 -12.68 -6.02
N THR A 73 -10.34 -13.20 -6.81
CA THR A 73 -11.10 -12.40 -7.78
C THR A 73 -12.15 -11.52 -7.10
N MET A 74 -12.58 -11.89 -5.88
CA MET A 74 -13.48 -11.08 -5.06
C MET A 74 -12.99 -9.65 -4.83
N TRP A 75 -11.67 -9.44 -4.78
CA TRP A 75 -11.11 -8.11 -4.62
C TRP A 75 -11.54 -7.17 -5.77
N ARG A 76 -11.70 -7.68 -6.99
CA ARG A 76 -12.18 -6.89 -8.13
C ARG A 76 -13.67 -6.60 -8.10
N GLN A 77 -14.46 -7.26 -7.25
CA GLN A 77 -15.91 -7.03 -7.17
C GLN A 77 -16.25 -5.63 -6.64
N HIS A 78 -15.33 -4.98 -5.92
CA HIS A 78 -15.56 -3.62 -5.44
C HIS A 78 -15.29 -2.60 -6.55
N GLU A 79 -16.26 -1.74 -6.82
CA GLU A 79 -16.25 -0.78 -7.95
C GLU A 79 -15.09 0.22 -7.93
N LEU A 80 -14.54 0.50 -6.73
CA LEU A 80 -13.40 1.40 -6.57
C LEU A 80 -12.04 0.75 -6.81
N ASN A 81 -11.97 -0.58 -6.88
CA ASN A 81 -10.73 -1.26 -7.19
C ASN A 81 -10.51 -1.32 -8.72
N PRO A 82 -9.25 -1.39 -9.18
CA PRO A 82 -8.93 -1.65 -10.58
C PRO A 82 -9.67 -2.89 -11.12
N GLN A 83 -10.32 -2.71 -12.27
CA GLN A 83 -11.08 -3.77 -12.94
C GLN A 83 -10.25 -4.50 -14.00
N THR A 84 -9.11 -3.92 -14.39
CA THR A 84 -8.15 -4.49 -15.36
C THR A 84 -7.02 -5.24 -14.64
N MET A 85 -6.20 -5.94 -15.43
CA MET A 85 -4.99 -6.65 -14.97
C MET A 85 -3.76 -6.13 -15.72
N ASP A 86 -3.69 -4.83 -15.91
CA ASP A 86 -2.60 -4.14 -16.60
C ASP A 86 -1.64 -3.46 -15.60
N GLU A 87 -0.62 -2.81 -16.13
CA GLU A 87 0.37 -2.07 -15.33
C GLU A 87 -0.27 -0.95 -14.51
N ASN A 88 -1.31 -0.29 -15.04
CA ASN A 88 -2.01 0.76 -14.30
C ASN A 88 -2.69 0.21 -13.05
N ALA A 89 -3.28 -0.98 -13.13
CA ALA A 89 -3.84 -1.67 -11.97
C ALA A 89 -2.77 -1.96 -10.91
N VAL A 90 -1.57 -2.39 -11.32
CA VAL A 90 -0.44 -2.64 -10.42
C VAL A 90 0.03 -1.35 -9.74
N ASN A 91 0.21 -0.28 -10.50
CA ASN A 91 0.64 1.03 -9.98
C ASN A 91 -0.39 1.62 -9.01
N TRP A 92 -1.68 1.46 -9.31
CA TRP A 92 -2.77 1.84 -8.39
C TRP A 92 -2.73 1.03 -7.08
N VAL A 93 -2.54 -0.28 -7.16
CA VAL A 93 -2.43 -1.16 -5.97
C VAL A 93 -1.22 -0.76 -5.12
N PHE A 94 -0.11 -0.40 -5.76
CA PHE A 94 1.07 0.05 -5.05
C PHE A 94 0.80 1.33 -4.25
N VAL A 95 0.30 2.38 -4.91
CA VAL A 95 0.04 3.68 -4.26
C VAL A 95 -1.02 3.56 -3.17
N SER A 96 -2.11 2.82 -3.43
CA SER A 96 -3.14 2.57 -2.41
C SER A 96 -2.57 1.85 -1.20
N ALA A 97 -1.67 0.87 -1.37
CA ALA A 97 -1.01 0.18 -0.28
C ALA A 97 -0.05 1.07 0.52
N VAL A 98 0.69 1.97 -0.14
CA VAL A 98 1.55 2.99 0.51
C VAL A 98 0.73 3.92 1.39
N LEU A 99 -0.47 4.28 0.95
CA LEU A 99 -1.35 5.22 1.63
C LEU A 99 -2.39 4.55 2.57
N ASN A 100 -2.42 3.23 2.69
CA ASN A 100 -3.43 2.51 3.47
C ASN A 100 -3.15 2.56 4.98
N PHE A 101 -3.27 3.75 5.57
CA PHE A 101 -3.09 3.96 7.01
C PHE A 101 -4.00 5.04 7.59
N SER A 102 -4.22 4.97 8.91
CA SER A 102 -4.88 6.00 9.72
C SER A 102 -6.29 6.41 9.29
N PHE A 103 -7.20 5.46 9.07
CA PHE A 103 -8.62 5.74 8.74
C PHE A 103 -9.56 5.85 9.95
N TRP A 104 -9.00 5.82 11.15
CA TRP A 104 -9.75 5.79 12.40
C TRP A 104 -10.16 7.21 12.80
N SER A 105 -11.35 7.34 13.38
CA SER A 105 -11.77 8.55 14.07
C SER A 105 -12.22 8.19 15.48
N ALA A 106 -11.97 9.10 16.43
CA ALA A 106 -12.46 8.94 17.80
C ALA A 106 -13.99 9.07 17.88
N ASN A 107 -14.60 9.77 16.91
CA ASN A 107 -16.03 9.99 16.85
C ASN A 107 -16.58 9.43 15.53
N GLU A 108 -17.65 8.63 15.61
CA GLU A 108 -18.25 8.00 14.45
C GLU A 108 -18.85 8.98 13.43
N THR A 109 -19.15 10.21 13.84
CA THR A 109 -19.66 11.26 12.94
C THR A 109 -18.56 12.14 12.35
N GLU A 110 -17.32 12.02 12.87
CA GLU A 110 -16.19 12.87 12.48
C GLU A 110 -15.27 12.14 11.51
N LYS A 111 -15.70 11.99 10.27
CA LYS A 111 -15.01 11.15 9.29
C LYS A 111 -14.58 11.93 8.06
N TYR A 112 -13.33 11.69 7.65
CA TYR A 112 -12.89 11.96 6.29
C TYR A 112 -13.83 11.23 5.31
N MET A 113 -14.42 12.01 4.41
CA MET A 113 -15.40 11.53 3.45
C MET A 113 -15.08 12.06 2.06
N VAL A 114 -15.29 11.22 1.06
CA VAL A 114 -15.12 11.57 -0.35
C VAL A 114 -16.34 11.16 -1.14
N LYS A 115 -16.90 12.11 -1.89
CA LYS A 115 -17.94 11.87 -2.90
C LYS A 115 -17.29 11.55 -4.23
N TYR A 116 -17.63 10.39 -4.77
CA TYR A 116 -17.16 9.96 -6.08
C TYR A 116 -18.25 9.19 -6.82
N LYS A 117 -18.50 9.56 -8.09
CA LYS A 117 -19.56 8.97 -8.93
C LYS A 117 -20.94 8.88 -8.25
N GLY A 118 -21.29 9.93 -7.49
CA GLY A 118 -22.59 10.05 -6.80
C GLY A 118 -22.71 9.25 -5.50
N LYS A 119 -21.63 8.62 -5.02
CA LYS A 119 -21.60 7.85 -3.76
C LYS A 119 -20.67 8.48 -2.74
N GLU A 120 -21.04 8.39 -1.47
CA GLU A 120 -20.22 8.81 -0.33
C GLU A 120 -19.39 7.64 0.19
N HIS A 121 -18.11 7.88 0.40
CA HIS A 121 -17.17 6.87 0.90
C HIS A 121 -16.45 7.38 2.15
N THR A 122 -16.23 6.49 3.12
CA THR A 122 -15.47 6.77 4.36
C THR A 122 -14.39 5.70 4.59
N GLY A 123 -13.46 5.99 5.50
CA GLY A 123 -12.37 5.08 5.83
C GLY A 123 -11.48 4.76 4.62
N TYR A 124 -11.06 3.51 4.48
CA TYR A 124 -10.23 3.07 3.35
C TYR A 124 -10.87 3.39 1.99
N TRP A 125 -12.20 3.26 1.87
CA TRP A 125 -12.88 3.53 0.60
C TRP A 125 -12.88 5.01 0.23
N ALA A 126 -12.78 5.93 1.20
CA ALA A 126 -12.59 7.35 0.91
C ALA A 126 -11.23 7.61 0.23
N LEU A 127 -10.16 6.92 0.65
CA LEU A 127 -8.87 6.98 -0.03
C LEU A 127 -8.99 6.50 -1.48
N CYS A 128 -9.58 5.31 -1.70
CA CYS A 128 -9.77 4.79 -3.05
C CYS A 128 -10.59 5.73 -3.93
N ALA A 129 -11.65 6.31 -3.37
CA ALA A 129 -12.49 7.29 -4.05
C ALA A 129 -11.71 8.56 -4.41
N ALA A 130 -10.88 9.09 -3.51
CA ALA A 130 -10.03 10.25 -3.78
C ALA A 130 -8.99 9.95 -4.87
N MET A 131 -8.34 8.78 -4.81
CA MET A 131 -7.39 8.35 -5.83
C MET A 131 -8.04 8.28 -7.21
N ASN A 132 -9.19 7.61 -7.31
CA ASN A 132 -9.90 7.49 -8.59
C ASN A 132 -10.41 8.84 -9.10
N ARG A 133 -10.89 9.71 -8.20
CA ARG A 133 -11.28 11.08 -8.55
C ARG A 133 -10.10 11.88 -9.10
N ALA A 134 -8.92 11.76 -8.49
CA ALA A 134 -7.73 12.45 -8.95
C ALA A 134 -7.28 11.95 -10.34
N LEU A 135 -7.34 10.65 -10.59
CA LEU A 135 -7.04 10.07 -11.90
C LEU A 135 -8.05 10.57 -12.96
N ASP A 136 -9.34 10.60 -12.65
CA ASP A 136 -10.38 11.16 -13.55
C ASP A 136 -10.19 12.67 -13.79
N GLU A 137 -9.62 13.40 -12.83
CA GLU A 137 -9.27 14.84 -12.94
C GLU A 137 -7.94 15.08 -13.71
N GLY A 138 -7.24 14.02 -14.12
CA GLY A 138 -6.01 14.10 -14.92
C GLY A 138 -4.72 14.20 -14.10
N PHE A 139 -4.76 13.98 -12.78
CA PHE A 139 -3.54 13.86 -11.98
C PHE A 139 -2.85 12.52 -12.24
N GLN A 140 -1.53 12.54 -12.34
CA GLN A 140 -0.71 11.34 -12.53
C GLN A 140 -0.36 10.66 -11.20
N LEU A 141 -1.34 10.48 -10.32
CA LEU A 141 -1.13 10.05 -8.92
C LEU A 141 -0.45 8.69 -8.79
N THR A 142 -0.51 7.84 -9.82
CA THR A 142 0.12 6.52 -9.84
C THR A 142 1.49 6.49 -10.52
N ASP A 143 2.00 7.62 -11.00
CA ASP A 143 3.32 7.74 -11.62
C ASP A 143 4.38 8.11 -10.58
N PRO A 144 5.45 7.29 -10.40
CA PRO A 144 6.53 7.58 -9.45
C PRO A 144 7.23 8.90 -9.68
N THR A 145 7.33 9.38 -10.93
CA THR A 145 7.92 10.69 -11.23
C THR A 145 7.06 11.83 -10.67
N PHE A 146 5.73 11.66 -10.69
CA PHE A 146 4.79 12.64 -10.13
C PHE A 146 4.84 12.64 -8.61
N TYR A 147 4.63 11.48 -7.97
CA TYR A 147 4.49 11.44 -6.52
C TYR A 147 5.83 11.47 -5.76
N ALA A 148 6.98 11.32 -6.43
CA ALA A 148 8.29 11.55 -5.81
C ALA A 148 8.56 13.02 -5.44
N THR A 149 7.86 13.96 -6.09
CA THR A 149 8.08 15.41 -5.96
C THR A 149 6.78 16.22 -5.90
N VAL A 150 5.63 15.56 -5.71
CA VAL A 150 4.33 16.24 -5.65
C VAL A 150 4.30 17.17 -4.43
N GLU A 151 3.93 18.42 -4.66
CA GLU A 151 3.80 19.42 -3.60
C GLU A 151 2.56 19.15 -2.73
N LEU A 152 2.70 19.40 -1.42
CA LEU A 152 1.63 19.26 -0.44
C LEU A 152 0.31 19.94 -0.85
N ASP A 153 0.36 21.13 -1.47
CA ASP A 153 -0.86 21.84 -1.92
C ASP A 153 -1.57 21.12 -3.07
N THR A 154 -0.83 20.35 -3.88
CA THR A 154 -1.43 19.47 -4.89
C THR A 154 -2.08 18.26 -4.21
N LEU A 155 -1.41 17.68 -3.20
CA LEU A 155 -1.99 16.57 -2.43
C LEU A 155 -3.24 17.00 -1.65
N LYS A 156 -3.28 18.22 -1.10
CA LYS A 156 -4.50 18.80 -0.49
C LYS A 156 -5.66 18.82 -1.48
N LYS A 157 -5.41 19.14 -2.76
CA LYS A 157 -6.46 19.13 -3.81
C LYS A 157 -6.88 17.70 -4.16
N ILE A 158 -5.93 16.77 -4.30
CA ILE A 158 -6.19 15.36 -4.62
C ILE A 158 -7.04 14.71 -3.52
N PHE A 159 -6.63 14.87 -2.26
CA PHE A 159 -7.26 14.25 -1.11
C PHE A 159 -8.28 15.12 -0.38
N ARG A 160 -8.73 16.23 -0.98
CA ARG A 160 -9.74 17.12 -0.40
C ARG A 160 -10.99 16.35 0.06
N SER A 161 -11.52 16.69 1.23
CA SER A 161 -12.74 16.05 1.73
C SER A 161 -14.00 16.70 1.18
N ASP A 162 -15.07 15.92 1.11
CA ASP A 162 -16.45 16.39 0.93
C ASP A 162 -17.20 16.49 2.27
N SER A 163 -16.53 16.27 3.40
CA SER A 163 -16.98 16.62 4.74
C SER A 163 -16.10 17.73 5.33
N GLN A 164 -16.40 18.11 6.56
CA GLN A 164 -15.62 19.09 7.34
C GLN A 164 -14.34 18.49 7.97
N PHE A 165 -14.02 17.22 7.69
CA PHE A 165 -12.85 16.53 8.24
C PHE A 165 -11.88 16.17 7.13
N ASP A 166 -10.69 16.76 7.16
CA ASP A 166 -9.65 16.48 6.17
C ASP A 166 -9.08 15.06 6.30
N ILE A 167 -8.34 14.65 5.26
CA ILE A 167 -7.62 13.38 5.33
C ILE A 167 -6.59 13.45 6.47
N PRO A 168 -6.58 12.47 7.39
CA PRO A 168 -5.60 12.47 8.47
C PRO A 168 -4.19 12.19 7.92
N LEU A 169 -3.21 12.84 8.57
CA LEU A 169 -1.78 12.66 8.32
C LEU A 169 -1.36 12.98 6.87
N LEU A 170 -1.82 14.11 6.32
CA LEU A 170 -1.52 14.49 4.94
C LEU A 170 -0.02 14.71 4.72
N ASP A 171 0.67 15.33 5.68
CA ASP A 171 2.12 15.58 5.59
C ASP A 171 2.90 14.26 5.59
N GLU A 172 2.52 13.29 6.42
CA GLU A 172 3.15 11.96 6.42
C GLU A 172 2.85 11.19 5.13
N ARG A 173 1.65 11.38 4.55
CA ARG A 173 1.30 10.80 3.24
C ARG A 173 2.19 11.34 2.13
N GLU A 174 2.48 12.64 2.14
CA GLU A 174 3.45 13.25 1.22
C GLU A 174 4.83 12.61 1.40
N GLN A 175 5.32 12.53 2.64
CA GLN A 175 6.64 11.97 2.93
C GLN A 175 6.79 10.52 2.43
N VAL A 176 5.81 9.65 2.70
CA VAL A 176 5.88 8.25 2.25
C VAL A 176 5.73 8.11 0.73
N LEU A 177 4.98 9.00 0.07
CA LEU A 177 4.93 9.05 -1.39
C LEU A 177 6.28 9.45 -1.96
N HIS A 178 6.90 10.50 -1.42
CA HIS A 178 8.23 10.95 -1.85
C HIS A 178 9.28 9.85 -1.68
N GLU A 179 9.28 9.18 -0.53
CA GLU A 179 10.20 8.06 -0.26
C GLU A 179 9.97 6.90 -1.24
N ALA A 180 8.72 6.43 -1.37
CA ALA A 180 8.38 5.33 -2.25
C ALA A 180 8.72 5.66 -3.72
N GLY A 181 8.44 6.89 -4.16
CA GLY A 181 8.72 7.35 -5.52
C GLY A 181 10.22 7.39 -5.81
N LYS A 182 11.02 7.96 -4.91
CA LYS A 182 12.49 7.99 -5.05
C LYS A 182 13.07 6.58 -5.15
N VAL A 183 12.65 5.66 -4.27
CA VAL A 183 13.11 4.27 -4.30
C VAL A 183 12.75 3.59 -5.62
N LEU A 184 11.52 3.76 -6.11
CA LEU A 184 11.10 3.17 -7.38
C LEU A 184 11.90 3.72 -8.57
N LEU A 185 12.13 5.04 -8.61
CA LEU A 185 12.93 5.66 -9.67
C LEU A 185 14.39 5.18 -9.65
N GLU A 186 15.00 5.07 -8.47
CA GLU A 186 16.35 4.53 -8.32
C GLU A 186 16.45 3.06 -8.80
N VAL A 187 15.48 2.23 -8.42
CA VAL A 187 15.43 0.81 -8.83
C VAL A 187 15.24 0.70 -10.34
N CYS A 188 14.32 1.46 -10.93
CA CYS A 188 14.09 1.45 -12.37
C CYS A 188 15.34 1.88 -13.14
N ASN A 189 15.99 2.97 -12.72
CA ASN A 189 17.24 3.44 -13.34
C ASN A 189 18.36 2.40 -13.25
N TYR A 190 18.47 1.72 -12.11
CA TYR A 190 19.45 0.64 -11.93
C TYR A 190 19.16 -0.55 -12.85
N LEU A 191 17.90 -0.97 -12.98
CA LEU A 191 17.50 -2.06 -13.89
C LEU A 191 17.76 -1.71 -15.35
N ILE A 192 17.48 -0.46 -15.76
CA ILE A 192 17.80 0.04 -17.11
C ILE A 192 19.31 -0.05 -17.36
N SER A 193 20.14 0.42 -16.41
CA SER A 193 21.61 0.34 -16.53
C SER A 193 22.12 -1.09 -16.67
N ILE A 194 21.53 -2.07 -15.96
CA ILE A 194 21.85 -3.49 -16.12
C ILE A 194 21.46 -3.96 -17.53
N CYS A 195 20.25 -3.67 -17.98
CA CYS A 195 19.77 -4.07 -19.30
C CYS A 195 20.67 -3.52 -20.41
N ASP A 196 21.05 -2.23 -20.35
CA ASP A 196 21.97 -1.61 -21.30
C ASP A 196 23.34 -2.29 -21.29
N SER A 197 23.85 -2.66 -20.10
CA SER A 197 25.13 -3.36 -19.95
C SER A 197 25.10 -4.81 -20.46
N ILE A 198 23.93 -5.45 -20.48
CA ILE A 198 23.75 -6.82 -21.01
C ILE A 198 23.49 -6.82 -22.52
N VAL A 199 22.86 -5.76 -23.05
CA VAL A 199 22.51 -5.66 -24.48
C VAL A 199 23.66 -5.09 -25.33
N LEU A 200 24.56 -4.29 -24.74
CA LEU A 200 25.69 -3.67 -25.45
C LEU A 200 27.05 -4.40 -25.49
N PRO A 201 27.30 -5.64 -24.99
CA PRO A 201 28.64 -6.21 -25.05
C PRO A 201 29.10 -6.64 -26.46
N ASN A 202 28.28 -6.51 -27.51
CA ASN A 202 28.61 -6.94 -28.88
C ASN A 202 28.26 -5.92 -30.00
N LEU A 203 28.35 -4.62 -29.72
CA LEU A 203 28.41 -3.58 -30.76
C LEU A 203 29.76 -2.86 -30.72
#